data_AF-A0A929DZC6-F1
#
_entry.id   AF-A0A929DZC6-F1
#
_cell.length_a   1.000
_cell.length_b   1.000
_cell.length_c   1.000
_cell.angle_alpha   90.00
_cell.angle_beta   90.00
_cell.angle_gamma   90.00
#
_symmetry.space_group_name_H-M   'P 1'
#
loop_
_entity.id
_entity.type
_entity.pdbx_description
1 polymer ?
#
loop_
_entity_poly.entity_id
_entity_poly.type
_entity_poly.pdbx_seq_one_letter_code
_entity_poly.pdbx_strand_id
1 'polypeptide(L)'
;TLEKGKVKKIMLRNTMKRLEKELEGTLIHRCHRSYMVNFENIKLVKLISTNLYIYLDTPEEIRIPVSRTYAEHVHEFLNRVSL
;
A
#
# COMPACT_ATOMS: atom_id res chain seq x y z
N THR A 1 4.40 -3.82 -11.84
CA THR A 1 4.62 -3.89 -13.30
C THR A 1 3.41 -4.50 -13.97
N LEU A 2 2.79 -3.76 -14.90
CA LEU A 2 1.70 -4.28 -15.73
C LEU A 2 2.33 -5.05 -16.89
N GLU A 3 2.01 -6.32 -17.05
CA GLU A 3 2.38 -7.08 -18.25
C GLU A 3 1.16 -7.12 -19.17
N LYS A 4 1.25 -6.48 -20.34
CA LYS A 4 0.15 -6.41 -21.33
C LYS A 4 -1.15 -5.83 -20.74
N GLY A 5 -1.05 -4.86 -19.84
CA GLY A 5 -2.18 -4.21 -19.17
C GLY A 5 -2.83 -5.04 -18.05
N LYS A 6 -2.28 -6.22 -17.73
CA LYS A 6 -2.77 -7.08 -16.65
C LYS A 6 -1.85 -7.04 -15.44
N VAL A 7 -2.44 -7.17 -14.26
CA VAL A 7 -1.74 -7.22 -12.99
C VAL A 7 -0.94 -8.53 -12.90
N LYS A 8 0.38 -8.43 -12.89
CA LYS A 8 1.27 -9.59 -12.68
C LYS A 8 1.37 -9.90 -11.19
N LYS A 9 1.12 -11.15 -10.82
CA LYS A 9 1.31 -11.66 -9.46
C LYS A 9 2.53 -12.58 -9.43
N ILE A 10 3.47 -12.29 -8.53
CA ILE A 10 4.65 -13.13 -8.29
C ILE A 10 4.67 -13.56 -6.82
N MET A 11 5.08 -14.80 -6.56
CA MET A 11 5.27 -15.29 -5.20
C MET A 11 6.68 -14.94 -4.75
N LEU A 12 6.79 -14.16 -3.67
CA LEU A 12 8.06 -13.89 -3.00
C LEU A 12 8.06 -14.62 -1.65
N ARG A 13 8.99 -15.54 -1.44
CA ARG A 13 9.16 -16.22 -0.15
C ARG A 13 9.97 -15.33 0.80
N ASN A 14 9.28 -14.46 1.53
CA ASN A 14 9.87 -13.59 2.54
C ASN A 14 8.89 -13.32 3.69
N THR A 15 9.37 -12.75 4.80
CA THR A 15 8.49 -12.29 5.89
C THR A 15 8.21 -10.80 5.75
N MET A 16 7.04 -10.36 6.19
CA MET A 16 6.67 -8.94 6.17
C MET A 16 7.67 -8.06 6.94
N LYS A 17 8.16 -8.53 8.09
CA LYS A 17 9.15 -7.79 8.90
C LYS A 17 10.48 -7.60 8.18
N ARG A 18 10.94 -8.65 7.48
CA ARG A 18 12.19 -8.58 6.72
C ARG A 18 12.05 -7.67 5.52
N LEU A 19 10.95 -7.78 4.78
CA LEU A 19 10.65 -6.86 3.67
C LEU A 19 10.56 -5.40 4.12
N GLU A 20 9.91 -5.13 5.25
CA GLU A 20 9.80 -3.78 5.82
C GLU A 20 11.17 -3.16 6.08
N LYS A 21 12.13 -3.94 6.56
CA LYS A 21 13.52 -3.49 6.76
C LYS A 21 14.28 -3.34 5.44
N GLU A 22 14.13 -4.29 4.51
CA GLU A 22 14.80 -4.27 3.21
C GLU A 22 14.32 -3.12 2.31
N LEU A 23 13.08 -2.66 2.51
CA LEU A 23 12.43 -1.58 1.76
C LEU A 23 12.42 -0.24 2.52
N GLU A 24 13.14 -0.16 3.64
CA GLU A 24 13.29 1.09 4.39
C GLU A 24 13.93 2.16 3.50
N GLY A 25 13.37 3.37 3.52
CA GLY A 25 13.78 4.47 2.63
C GLY A 25 13.19 4.44 1.22
N THR A 26 12.43 3.40 0.86
CA THR A 26 11.61 3.40 -0.37
C THR A 26 10.20 3.94 -0.11
N LEU A 27 9.42 4.16 -1.17
CA LEU A 27 7.99 4.51 -1.07
C LEU A 27 7.08 3.30 -0.82
N ILE A 28 7.64 2.11 -0.58
CA ILE A 28 6.88 0.90 -0.25
C ILE A 28 6.76 0.77 1.26
N HIS A 29 5.61 1.14 1.81
CA HIS A 29 5.38 1.05 3.25
C HIS A 29 4.27 0.08 3.63
N ARG A 30 4.34 -0.35 4.89
CA ARG A 30 3.36 -1.24 5.50
C ARG A 30 2.12 -0.46 5.92
N CYS A 31 0.96 -0.93 5.46
CA CYS A 31 -0.35 -0.37 5.77
C CYS A 31 -1.24 -1.37 6.55
N HIS A 32 -0.84 -2.64 6.59
CA HIS A 32 -1.51 -3.69 7.34
C HIS A 32 -0.50 -4.73 7.83
N ARG A 33 -0.85 -5.51 8.86
CA ARG A 33 0.00 -6.64 9.30
C ARG A 33 0.35 -7.63 8.17
N SER A 34 -0.51 -7.72 7.16
CA SER A 34 -0.34 -8.62 6.01
C SER A 34 -0.18 -7.91 4.66
N TYR A 35 -0.14 -6.57 4.63
CA TYR A 35 -0.05 -5.82 3.37
C TYR A 35 0.97 -4.68 3.45
N MET A 36 1.71 -4.53 2.35
CA MET A 36 2.55 -3.38 2.03
C MET A 36 2.10 -2.83 0.69
N VAL A 37 2.28 -1.53 0.49
CA VAL A 37 1.82 -0.82 -0.70
C VAL A 37 2.89 0.15 -1.17
N ASN A 38 3.07 0.27 -2.49
CA ASN A 38 3.84 1.36 -3.06
C ASN A 38 2.98 2.62 -3.08
N PHE A 39 3.39 3.64 -2.33
CA PHE A 39 2.63 4.88 -2.23
C PHE A 39 2.66 5.72 -3.51
N GLU A 40 3.66 5.53 -4.37
CA GLU A 40 3.74 6.17 -5.69
C GLU A 40 2.57 5.75 -6.61
N ASN A 41 2.01 4.55 -6.39
CA ASN A 41 0.92 4.00 -7.22
C ASN A 41 -0.45 4.14 -6.55
N ILE A 42 -0.60 4.99 -5.54
CA ILE A 42 -1.90 5.21 -4.89
C ILE A 42 -2.69 6.22 -5.70
N LYS A 43 -3.92 5.84 -6.05
CA LYS A 43 -4.90 6.74 -6.67
C LYS A 43 -5.60 7.61 -5.64
N LEU A 44 -6.10 6.99 -4.57
CA LEU A 44 -6.79 7.66 -3.47
C LEU A 44 -6.86 6.78 -2.23
N VAL A 45 -7.15 7.41 -1.09
CA VAL A 45 -7.46 6.73 0.16
C VAL A 45 -8.87 7.09 0.58
N LYS A 46 -9.67 6.09 0.96
CA LYS A 46 -11.09 6.26 1.28
C LYS A 46 -11.44 5.58 2.59
N LEU A 47 -12.14 6.30 3.45
CA LEU A 47 -12.81 5.73 4.62
C LEU A 47 -14.18 5.21 4.19
N ILE A 48 -14.43 3.91 4.41
CA ILE A 48 -15.71 3.26 4.15
C ILE A 48 -16.22 2.71 5.47
N SER A 49 -17.29 3.31 6.00
CA SER A 49 -17.77 3.07 7.35
C SER A 49 -16.63 3.34 8.35
N THR A 50 -16.09 2.30 8.99
CA THR A 50 -15.00 2.41 9.99
C THR A 50 -13.65 1.91 9.48
N ASN A 51 -13.58 1.49 8.21
CA ASN A 51 -12.40 0.87 7.63
C ASN A 51 -11.77 1.77 6.57
N LEU A 52 -10.45 1.95 6.65
CA LEU A 52 -9.68 2.75 5.71
C LEU A 52 -9.15 1.84 4.59
N TYR A 53 -9.29 2.29 3.35
CA TYR A 53 -8.86 1.56 2.16
C TYR A 53 -7.98 2.43 1.28
N ILE A 54 -6.91 1.83 0.76
CA ILE A 54 -6.04 2.42 -0.24
C ILE A 54 -6.43 1.84 -1.60
N TYR A 55 -6.69 2.72 -2.57
CA TYR A 55 -7.00 2.37 -3.95
C TYR A 55 -5.76 2.58 -4.81
N LEU A 56 -5.37 1.57 -5.58
CA LEU A 56 -4.23 1.66 -6.49
C LEU A 56 -4.64 2.24 -7.84
N ASP A 57 -3.69 2.92 -8.48
CA ASP A 57 -3.83 3.39 -9.85
C ASP A 57 -3.52 2.27 -10.84
N THR A 58 -4.48 1.34 -10.97
CA THR A 58 -4.41 0.21 -11.89
C THR A 58 -5.70 0.09 -12.71
N PRO A 59 -5.66 -0.54 -13.92
CA PRO A 59 -6.87 -0.77 -14.71
C PRO A 59 -7.93 -1.61 -13.99
N GLU A 60 -7.49 -2.54 -13.14
CA GLU A 60 -8.35 -3.30 -12.24
C GLU A 60 -8.52 -2.53 -10.92
N GLU A 61 -9.72 -2.52 -10.35
CA GLU A 61 -9.97 -1.90 -9.05
C GLU A 61 -9.34 -2.75 -7.94
N ILE A 62 -8.13 -2.38 -7.52
CA ILE A 62 -7.44 -2.98 -6.38
C ILE A 62 -7.56 -2.06 -5.18
N ARG A 63 -8.18 -2.58 -4.11
CA ARG A 63 -8.24 -1.93 -2.80
C ARG A 63 -7.50 -2.74 -1.74
N ILE A 64 -6.68 -2.07 -0.93
CA ILE A 64 -5.92 -2.67 0.17
C ILE A 64 -6.48 -2.13 1.49
N PRO A 65 -6.88 -2.99 2.44
CA PRO A 65 -7.35 -2.54 3.74
C PRO A 65 -6.18 -2.05 4.59
N VAL A 66 -6.39 -0.96 5.33
CA VAL A 66 -5.46 -0.43 6.31
C VAL A 66 -5.94 -0.79 7.70
N SER A 67 -5.09 -1.43 8.51
CA SER A 67 -5.44 -1.72 9.91
C SER A 67 -5.34 -0.47 10.76
N ARG A 68 -6.14 -0.40 11.85
CA ARG A 68 -6.16 0.72 12.79
C ARG A 68 -4.78 1.15 13.28
N THR A 69 -3.92 0.20 13.65
CA THR A 69 -2.56 0.48 14.14
C THR A 69 -1.63 1.11 13.10
N TYR A 70 -1.97 1.04 11.82
CA TYR A 70 -1.20 1.62 10.71
C TYR A 70 -1.91 2.82 10.08
N ALA A 71 -3.13 3.17 10.53
CA ALA A 71 -3.91 4.26 9.96
C ALA A 71 -3.22 5.61 10.18
N GLU A 72 -2.68 5.85 11.38
CA GLU A 72 -1.92 7.07 11.69
C GLU A 72 -0.66 7.19 10.82
N HIS A 73 0.10 6.11 10.68
CA HIS A 73 1.30 6.09 9.84
C HIS A 73 0.99 6.39 8.36
N VAL A 74 -0.08 5.78 7.82
CA VAL A 74 -0.54 6.05 6.46
C VAL A 74 -0.97 7.52 6.31
N HIS A 75 -1.69 8.06 7.30
CA HIS A 75 -2.14 9.45 7.28
C HIS A 75 -0.97 10.45 7.31
N GLU A 76 0.02 10.23 8.19
CA GLU A 76 1.21 11.05 8.27
C GLU A 76 2.00 11.04 6.95
N PHE A 77 2.15 9.86 6.35
CA PHE A 77 2.85 9.73 5.08
C PHE A 77 2.14 10.51 3.95
N LEU A 78 0.82 10.42 3.83
CA LEU A 78 0.06 11.15 2.80
C LEU A 78 0.20 12.66 2.95
N ASN A 79 0.21 13.16 4.20
CA ASN A 79 0.40 14.59 4.46
C ASN A 79 1.79 15.08 4.05
N ARG A 80 2.83 14.23 4.16
CA ARG A 80 4.20 14.58 3.74
C ARG A 80 4.37 14.60 2.22
N VAL A 81 3.64 13.75 1.49
CA VAL A 81 3.76 13.64 0.01
C VAL A 81 2.90 14.67 -0.72
N SER A 82 1.91 15.27 -0.08
CA SER A 82 1.00 16.26 -0.69
C SER A 82 1.59 17.69 -0.79
N LEU A 83 2.89 17.83 -1.10
CA LEU A 83 3.56 19.11 -1.36
C LEU A 83 3.58 19.46 -2.86
#